data_AF-A0A7V5C8W2-F1
#
_entry.id   AF-A0A7V5C8W2-F1
#
_cell.length_a   1.000
_cell.length_b   1.000
_cell.length_c   1.000
_cell.angle_alpha   90.00
_cell.angle_beta   90.00
_cell.angle_gamma   90.00
#
_symmetry.space_group_name_H-M   'P 1'
#
loop_
_entity.id
_entity.type
_entity.pdbx_description
1 polymer ?
#
loop_
_entity_poly.entity_id
_entity_poly.type
_entity_poly.pdbx_seq_one_letter_code
_entity_poly.pdbx_strand_id
1 'polypeptide(L)'
;FVFDDGFGFEAWVEYALDVPMYFVYRDGKYINALGQSFRDFLKGDLPALPGEKPTLSDWADHLTTIFPEARIKKFIEMRGADGGPWRRLCALPAFWVGLLYDQTALDAAWDLVRRWSAETREEFRVAAAEKALDAKVGPVKMRELAREVLDIAETGLRNRAKPGVGGMVVDERHFLNALKDSVEVGKVPADELLEHYHGYWDGDLTRIYKDYSY
;
A
#
# COMPACT_ATOMS: atom_id res chain seq x y z
N PHE A 1 -6.46 -16.65 -3.21
CA PHE A 1 -5.58 -16.66 -4.39
C PHE A 1 -4.15 -16.24 -4.08
N VAL A 2 -3.84 -15.01 -3.62
CA VAL A 2 -2.42 -14.62 -3.36
C VAL A 2 -1.76 -15.32 -2.17
N PHE A 3 -2.55 -15.88 -1.23
CA PHE A 3 -2.09 -16.67 -0.09
C PHE A 3 -2.30 -18.18 -0.29
N ASP A 4 -2.73 -18.59 -1.48
CA ASP A 4 -2.98 -20.01 -1.77
C ASP A 4 -1.64 -20.68 -2.10
N ASP A 5 -1.48 -21.95 -1.72
CA ASP A 5 -0.28 -22.71 -2.03
C ASP A 5 -0.03 -22.73 -3.55
N GLY A 6 1.18 -22.36 -3.97
CA GLY A 6 1.56 -22.30 -5.39
C GLY A 6 1.23 -20.97 -6.08
N PHE A 7 0.82 -19.92 -5.36
CA PHE A 7 0.71 -18.58 -5.93
C PHE A 7 2.00 -18.14 -6.64
N GLY A 8 1.85 -17.56 -7.82
CA GLY A 8 2.94 -17.04 -8.65
C GLY A 8 2.43 -16.14 -9.76
N PHE A 9 3.30 -15.79 -10.71
CA PHE A 9 2.96 -14.88 -11.81
C PHE A 9 1.78 -15.36 -12.66
N GLU A 10 1.65 -16.67 -12.89
CA GLU A 10 0.55 -17.24 -13.66
C GLU A 10 -0.81 -16.94 -12.99
N ALA A 11 -0.95 -17.22 -11.69
CA ALA A 11 -2.17 -16.92 -10.95
C ALA A 11 -2.50 -15.41 -10.92
N TRP A 12 -1.48 -14.55 -10.86
CA TRP A 12 -1.67 -13.10 -10.98
C TRP A 12 -2.15 -12.67 -12.37
N VAL A 13 -1.59 -13.27 -13.43
CA VAL A 13 -2.01 -13.02 -14.81
C VAL A 13 -3.45 -13.48 -15.02
N GLU A 14 -3.82 -14.67 -14.55
CA GLU A 14 -5.19 -15.16 -14.64
C GLU A 14 -6.18 -14.21 -13.94
N TYR A 15 -5.87 -13.78 -12.72
CA TYR A 15 -6.66 -12.75 -12.05
C TYR A 15 -6.78 -11.46 -12.87
N ALA A 16 -5.66 -10.92 -13.35
CA ALA A 16 -5.65 -9.66 -14.10
C ALA A 16 -6.40 -9.76 -15.44
N LEU A 17 -6.40 -10.92 -16.09
CA LEU A 17 -7.15 -11.16 -17.31
C LEU A 17 -8.68 -11.11 -17.10
N ASP A 18 -9.15 -11.43 -15.90
CA ASP A 18 -10.58 -11.37 -15.51
C ASP A 18 -11.02 -10.02 -14.96
N VAL A 19 -10.09 -9.13 -14.63
CA VAL A 19 -10.43 -7.76 -14.24
C VAL A 19 -10.99 -7.03 -15.46
N PRO A 20 -12.18 -6.40 -15.37
CA PRO A 20 -12.74 -5.67 -16.51
C PRO A 20 -11.88 -4.49 -16.92
N MET A 21 -11.72 -4.28 -18.22
CA MET A 21 -10.95 -3.17 -18.78
C MET A 21 -11.66 -1.82 -18.56
N TYR A 22 -10.89 -0.74 -18.62
CA TYR A 22 -11.41 0.64 -18.67
C TYR A 22 -11.37 1.20 -20.10
N PHE A 23 -10.24 1.05 -20.77
CA PHE A 23 -10.01 1.65 -22.08
C PHE A 23 -8.97 0.87 -22.89
N VAL A 24 -8.88 1.21 -24.16
CA VAL A 24 -7.73 0.92 -25.02
C VAL A 24 -7.19 2.24 -25.55
N TYR A 25 -5.86 2.45 -25.53
CA TYR A 25 -5.25 3.66 -26.08
C TYR A 25 -4.71 3.39 -27.48
N ARG A 26 -5.24 4.12 -28.47
CA ARG A 26 -4.85 4.02 -29.89
C ARG A 26 -4.82 5.40 -30.53
N ASP A 27 -3.75 5.69 -31.27
CA ASP A 27 -3.62 6.90 -32.08
C ASP A 27 -3.99 8.20 -31.34
N GLY A 28 -3.55 8.33 -30.09
CA GLY A 28 -3.80 9.53 -29.29
C GLY A 28 -5.16 9.57 -28.59
N LYS A 29 -5.96 8.50 -28.67
CA LYS A 29 -7.34 8.47 -28.17
C LYS A 29 -7.56 7.32 -27.19
N TYR A 30 -8.36 7.62 -26.16
CA TYR A 30 -8.91 6.63 -25.26
C TYR A 30 -10.20 6.07 -25.86
N ILE A 31 -10.17 4.80 -26.25
CA ILE A 31 -11.33 4.04 -26.71
C ILE A 31 -11.98 3.41 -25.48
N ASN A 32 -13.28 3.68 -25.28
CA ASN A 32 -14.02 3.17 -24.13
C ASN A 32 -14.18 1.64 -24.23
N ALA A 33 -13.53 0.91 -23.32
CA ALA A 33 -13.63 -0.54 -23.18
C ALA A 33 -14.19 -0.93 -21.80
N LEU A 34 -14.90 -0.02 -21.15
CA LEU A 34 -15.38 -0.19 -19.79
C LEU A 34 -16.21 -1.46 -19.65
N GLY A 35 -15.80 -2.35 -18.74
CA GLY A 35 -16.49 -3.61 -18.47
C GLY A 35 -16.17 -4.74 -19.45
N GLN A 36 -15.34 -4.50 -20.47
CA GLN A 36 -14.97 -5.53 -21.46
C GLN A 36 -13.79 -6.38 -20.98
N SER A 37 -13.59 -7.53 -21.64
CA SER A 37 -12.66 -8.59 -21.22
C SER A 37 -11.31 -8.49 -21.92
N PHE A 38 -10.22 -8.44 -21.15
CA PHE A 38 -8.87 -8.54 -21.72
C PHE A 38 -8.62 -9.91 -22.35
N ARG A 39 -9.28 -10.98 -21.85
CA ARG A 39 -9.23 -12.32 -22.48
C ARG A 39 -9.82 -12.33 -23.88
N ASP A 40 -10.89 -11.58 -24.11
CA ASP A 40 -11.48 -11.47 -25.44
C ASP A 40 -10.57 -10.62 -26.35
N PHE A 41 -9.92 -9.60 -25.78
CA PHE A 41 -8.91 -8.84 -26.53
C PHE A 41 -7.76 -9.74 -27.02
N LEU A 42 -7.24 -10.65 -26.19
CA LEU A 42 -6.20 -11.62 -26.61
C LEU A 42 -6.59 -12.46 -27.84
N LYS A 43 -7.89 -12.73 -28.01
CA LYS A 43 -8.44 -13.50 -29.13
C LYS A 43 -8.73 -12.66 -30.37
N GLY A 44 -8.82 -11.34 -30.22
CA GLY A 44 -9.28 -10.43 -31.29
C GLY A 44 -10.78 -10.12 -31.21
N ASP A 45 -11.43 -10.49 -30.11
CA ASP A 45 -12.88 -10.46 -29.96
C ASP A 45 -13.36 -9.29 -29.08
N LEU A 46 -12.50 -8.29 -28.82
CA LEU A 46 -12.86 -7.12 -28.01
C LEU A 46 -13.88 -6.23 -28.75
N PRO A 47 -15.11 -6.02 -28.24
CA PRO A 47 -16.11 -5.20 -28.93
C PRO A 47 -15.67 -3.75 -29.21
N ALA A 48 -14.89 -3.14 -28.31
CA ALA A 48 -14.34 -1.80 -28.49
C ALA A 48 -13.30 -1.70 -29.62
N LEU A 49 -12.68 -2.82 -30.02
CA LEU A 49 -11.65 -2.86 -31.06
C LEU A 49 -11.70 -4.19 -31.83
N PRO A 50 -12.73 -4.42 -32.67
CA PRO A 50 -12.97 -5.73 -33.28
C PRO A 50 -11.83 -6.17 -34.22
N GLY A 51 -11.40 -7.42 -34.09
CA GLY A 51 -10.37 -8.04 -34.92
C GLY A 51 -8.92 -7.70 -34.51
N GLU A 52 -8.74 -6.81 -33.55
CA GLU A 52 -7.42 -6.37 -33.08
C GLU A 52 -7.00 -7.14 -31.82
N LYS A 53 -5.70 -7.41 -31.71
CA LYS A 53 -5.10 -8.08 -30.54
C LYS A 53 -4.31 -7.08 -29.69
N PRO A 54 -4.18 -7.31 -28.37
CA PRO A 54 -3.46 -6.41 -27.49
C PRO A 54 -1.97 -6.41 -27.81
N THR A 55 -1.37 -5.26 -27.60
CA THR A 55 0.07 -5.05 -27.51
C THR A 55 0.53 -5.18 -26.06
N LEU A 56 1.85 -5.19 -25.84
CA LEU A 56 2.41 -5.08 -24.48
C LEU A 56 2.05 -3.75 -23.79
N SER A 57 1.80 -2.68 -24.56
CA SER A 57 1.36 -1.40 -23.99
C SER A 57 -0.04 -1.54 -23.42
N ASP A 58 -0.95 -2.22 -24.12
CA ASP A 58 -2.33 -2.43 -23.63
C ASP A 58 -2.33 -3.25 -22.34
N TRP A 59 -1.46 -4.26 -22.25
CA TRP A 59 -1.29 -5.02 -21.02
C TRP A 59 -0.76 -4.16 -19.86
N ALA A 60 0.23 -3.29 -20.13
CA ALA A 60 0.77 -2.38 -19.12
C ALA A 60 -0.27 -1.35 -18.65
N ASP A 61 -1.08 -0.83 -19.56
CA ASP A 61 -2.18 0.08 -19.28
C ASP A 61 -3.27 -0.64 -18.44
N HIS A 62 -3.67 -1.85 -18.84
CA HIS A 62 -4.65 -2.67 -18.12
C HIS A 62 -4.21 -2.98 -16.69
N LEU A 63 -2.94 -3.39 -16.48
CA LEU A 63 -2.42 -3.61 -15.15
C LEU A 63 -2.43 -2.35 -14.26
N THR A 64 -2.46 -1.16 -14.86
CA THR A 64 -2.54 0.12 -14.13
C THR A 64 -3.95 0.47 -13.68
N THR A 65 -4.98 -0.23 -14.18
CA THR A 65 -6.40 -0.04 -13.79
C THR A 65 -6.90 -1.04 -12.75
N ILE A 66 -6.03 -1.92 -12.24
CA ILE A 66 -6.34 -2.86 -11.16
C ILE A 66 -5.95 -2.21 -9.83
N PHE A 67 -6.81 -2.21 -8.81
CA PHE A 67 -6.56 -1.45 -7.56
C PHE A 67 -6.71 -2.25 -6.26
N PRO A 68 -5.92 -3.32 -6.05
CA PRO A 68 -5.83 -3.99 -4.75
C PRO A 68 -4.94 -3.19 -3.77
N GLU A 69 -4.89 -3.63 -2.51
CA GLU A 69 -4.02 -3.06 -1.46
C GLU A 69 -2.52 -3.17 -1.78
N ALA A 70 -2.11 -4.25 -2.47
CA ALA A 70 -0.77 -4.43 -3.02
C ALA A 70 -0.88 -4.92 -4.46
N ARG A 71 -0.19 -4.25 -5.40
CA ARG A 71 -0.33 -4.50 -6.84
C ARG A 71 0.96 -4.98 -7.47
N ILE A 72 0.87 -6.02 -8.29
CA ILE A 72 2.01 -6.59 -9.01
C ILE A 72 2.00 -6.11 -10.47
N LYS A 73 3.13 -5.55 -10.89
CA LYS A 73 3.52 -5.30 -12.29
C LYS A 73 4.90 -5.93 -12.51
N LYS A 74 5.82 -5.21 -13.16
CA LYS A 74 7.26 -5.51 -13.14
C LYS A 74 7.90 -5.23 -11.77
N PHE A 75 7.12 -4.69 -10.84
CA PHE A 75 7.47 -4.33 -9.47
C PHE A 75 6.20 -4.45 -8.61
N ILE A 76 6.33 -4.39 -7.29
CA ILE A 76 5.21 -4.42 -6.35
C ILE A 76 4.95 -3.01 -5.82
N GLU A 77 3.69 -2.59 -5.81
CA GLU A 77 3.25 -1.29 -5.27
C GLU A 77 2.47 -1.51 -3.98
N MET A 78 2.88 -0.83 -2.89
CA MET A 78 2.16 -0.79 -1.61
C MET A 78 1.18 0.40 -1.64
N ARG A 79 -0.12 0.17 -1.43
CA ARG A 79 -1.16 1.14 -1.82
C ARG A 79 -2.10 1.56 -0.68
N GLY A 80 -1.91 1.04 0.54
CA GLY A 80 -2.81 1.25 1.67
C GLY A 80 -2.50 2.45 2.57
N ALA A 81 -1.69 3.41 2.14
CA ALA A 81 -1.29 4.55 2.97
C ALA A 81 -1.89 5.87 2.46
N ASP A 82 -2.40 6.68 3.40
CA ASP A 82 -2.86 8.03 3.12
C ASP A 82 -1.70 8.97 2.76
N GLY A 83 -2.01 10.01 1.98
CA GLY A 83 -1.12 11.15 1.85
C GLY A 83 -0.99 11.89 3.19
N GLY A 84 0.15 12.53 3.44
CA GLY A 84 0.37 13.27 4.68
C GLY A 84 1.64 14.10 4.66
N PRO A 85 1.93 14.88 5.73
CA PRO A 85 3.04 15.82 5.76
C PRO A 85 4.40 15.20 5.43
N TRP A 86 5.38 16.04 5.04
CA TRP A 86 6.67 15.62 4.48
C TRP A 86 7.37 14.49 5.25
N ARG A 87 7.37 14.53 6.59
CA ARG A 87 8.01 13.50 7.43
C ARG A 87 7.42 12.11 7.19
N ARG A 88 6.10 12.03 7.02
CA ARG A 88 5.39 10.77 6.78
C ARG A 88 5.54 10.30 5.33
N LEU A 89 5.67 11.23 4.37
CA LEU A 89 6.05 10.88 3.00
C LEU A 89 7.41 10.18 2.94
N CYS A 90 8.39 10.60 3.75
CA CYS A 90 9.69 9.94 3.85
C CYS A 90 9.62 8.63 4.66
N ALA A 91 8.75 8.57 5.68
CA ALA A 91 8.61 7.39 6.53
C ALA A 91 8.00 6.18 5.79
N LEU A 92 7.02 6.41 4.92
CA LEU A 92 6.33 5.33 4.18
C LEU A 92 7.27 4.43 3.35
N PRO A 93 8.15 4.96 2.47
CA PRO A 93 9.10 4.12 1.76
C PRO A 93 10.14 3.50 2.70
N ALA A 94 10.59 4.20 3.74
CA ALA A 94 11.52 3.65 4.71
C ALA A 94 10.94 2.43 5.45
N PHE A 95 9.65 2.49 5.81
CA PHE A 95 8.92 1.37 6.43
C PHE A 95 8.93 0.13 5.54
N TRP A 96 8.49 0.25 4.28
CA TRP A 96 8.44 -0.90 3.38
C TRP A 96 9.82 -1.40 2.96
N VAL A 97 10.80 -0.50 2.77
CA VAL A 97 12.20 -0.90 2.51
C VAL A 97 12.75 -1.69 3.70
N GLY A 98 12.47 -1.25 4.93
CA GLY A 98 12.86 -1.95 6.14
C GLY A 98 12.27 -3.35 6.25
N LEU A 99 11.01 -3.54 5.87
CA LEU A 99 10.36 -4.86 5.92
C LEU A 99 10.78 -5.79 4.79
N LEU A 100 10.94 -5.27 3.57
CA LEU A 100 10.97 -6.11 2.37
C LEU A 100 12.36 -6.31 1.77
N TYR A 101 13.33 -5.42 2.05
CA TYR A 101 14.65 -5.43 1.40
C TYR A 101 15.79 -5.93 2.30
N ASP A 102 15.43 -6.67 3.36
CA ASP A 102 16.33 -7.46 4.20
C ASP A 102 15.66 -8.81 4.46
N GLN A 103 16.39 -9.92 4.25
CA GLN A 103 15.79 -11.26 4.33
C GLN A 103 15.33 -11.60 5.75
N THR A 104 16.09 -11.22 6.77
CA THR A 104 15.73 -11.48 8.17
C THR A 104 14.46 -10.71 8.57
N ALA A 105 14.35 -9.44 8.15
CA ALA A 105 13.15 -8.66 8.38
C ALA A 105 11.94 -9.22 7.61
N LEU A 106 12.13 -9.65 6.36
CA LEU A 106 11.07 -10.23 5.54
C LEU A 106 10.53 -11.54 6.14
N ASP A 107 11.42 -12.44 6.58
CA ASP A 107 11.03 -13.70 7.21
C ASP A 107 10.28 -13.45 8.53
N ALA A 108 10.76 -12.50 9.35
CA ALA A 108 10.08 -12.12 10.59
C ALA A 108 8.69 -11.53 10.33
N ALA A 109 8.55 -10.65 9.33
CA ALA A 109 7.26 -10.09 8.94
C ALA A 109 6.30 -11.18 8.43
N TRP A 110 6.81 -12.17 7.68
CA TRP A 110 6.02 -13.32 7.23
C TRP A 110 5.57 -14.20 8.40
N ASP A 111 6.45 -14.48 9.36
CA ASP A 111 6.14 -15.29 10.53
C ASP A 111 4.98 -14.73 11.37
N LEU A 112 4.82 -13.40 11.42
CA LEU A 112 3.70 -12.73 12.08
C LEU A 112 2.35 -13.07 11.44
N VAL A 113 2.29 -13.09 10.11
CA VAL A 113 1.03 -13.08 9.35
C VAL A 113 0.70 -14.42 8.68
N ARG A 114 1.66 -15.33 8.53
CA ARG A 114 1.51 -16.58 7.76
C ARG A 114 0.39 -17.50 8.24
N ARG A 115 -0.02 -17.39 9.51
CA ARG A 115 -1.10 -18.21 10.11
C ARG A 115 -2.46 -17.51 10.10
N TRP A 116 -2.54 -16.28 9.63
CA TRP A 116 -3.80 -15.56 9.60
C TRP A 116 -4.70 -16.16 8.53
N SER A 117 -5.99 -16.27 8.83
CA SER A 117 -6.97 -16.65 7.82
C SER A 117 -7.28 -15.47 6.89
N ALA A 118 -8.03 -15.72 5.81
CA ALA A 118 -8.49 -14.66 4.93
C ALA A 118 -9.41 -13.68 5.68
N GLU A 119 -10.27 -14.21 6.55
CA GLU A 119 -11.19 -13.46 7.40
C GLU A 119 -10.42 -12.56 8.36
N THR A 120 -9.38 -13.08 9.04
CA THR A 120 -8.54 -12.28 9.95
C THR A 120 -7.84 -11.12 9.22
N ARG A 121 -7.31 -11.36 8.01
CA ARG A 121 -6.69 -10.29 7.20
C ARG A 121 -7.70 -9.20 6.83
N GLU A 122 -8.90 -9.59 6.43
CA GLU A 122 -9.97 -8.64 6.09
C GLU A 122 -10.46 -7.87 7.31
N GLU A 123 -10.63 -8.54 8.46
CA GLU A 123 -10.96 -7.90 9.73
C GLU A 123 -9.93 -6.85 10.11
N PHE A 124 -8.63 -7.13 9.97
CA PHE A 124 -7.58 -6.13 10.19
C PHE A 124 -7.65 -4.96 9.22
N ARG A 125 -7.92 -5.22 7.94
CA ARG A 125 -8.05 -4.16 6.93
C ARG A 125 -9.16 -3.18 7.29
N VAL A 126 -10.34 -3.70 7.64
CA VAL A 126 -11.50 -2.88 8.04
C VAL A 126 -11.24 -2.19 9.39
N ALA A 127 -10.75 -2.92 10.38
CA ALA A 127 -10.53 -2.37 11.72
C ALA A 127 -9.45 -1.27 11.72
N ALA A 128 -8.41 -1.39 10.90
CA ALA A 128 -7.39 -0.34 10.71
C ALA A 128 -8.01 0.96 10.17
N ALA A 129 -8.92 0.85 9.20
CA ALA A 129 -9.59 2.00 8.60
C ALA A 129 -10.55 2.70 9.59
N GLU A 130 -11.25 1.95 10.43
CA GLU A 130 -12.25 2.50 11.35
C GLU A 130 -11.66 3.00 12.68
N LYS A 131 -10.67 2.28 13.22
CA LYS A 131 -10.20 2.44 14.61
C LYS A 131 -8.69 2.65 14.73
N ALA A 132 -7.97 2.69 13.61
CA ALA A 132 -6.53 2.94 13.57
C ALA A 132 -5.75 2.10 14.61
N LEU A 133 -4.91 2.74 15.44
CA LEU A 133 -4.09 2.05 16.44
C LEU A 133 -4.89 1.47 17.62
N ASP A 134 -6.12 1.92 17.84
CA ASP A 134 -7.02 1.40 18.87
C ASP A 134 -7.79 0.15 18.42
N ALA A 135 -7.64 -0.25 17.16
CA ALA A 135 -8.25 -1.46 16.62
C ALA A 135 -7.81 -2.73 17.39
N LYS A 136 -8.73 -3.70 17.44
CA LYS A 136 -8.49 -5.02 18.01
C LYS A 136 -9.16 -6.08 17.14
N VAL A 137 -8.41 -7.13 16.79
CA VAL A 137 -8.87 -8.26 15.99
C VAL A 137 -8.49 -9.55 16.72
N GLY A 138 -9.50 -10.31 17.15
CA GLY A 138 -9.30 -11.43 18.06
C GLY A 138 -8.50 -11.03 19.32
N PRO A 139 -7.40 -11.72 19.67
CA PRO A 139 -6.56 -11.37 20.81
C PRO A 139 -5.55 -10.24 20.51
N VAL A 140 -5.37 -9.84 19.25
CA VAL A 140 -4.30 -8.92 18.82
C VAL A 140 -4.80 -7.47 18.86
N LYS A 141 -4.00 -6.59 19.47
CA LYS A 141 -4.21 -5.13 19.43
C LYS A 141 -3.35 -4.50 18.33
N MET A 142 -3.93 -3.62 17.54
CA MET A 142 -3.24 -2.97 16.42
C MET A 142 -2.00 -2.20 16.85
N ARG A 143 -2.07 -1.46 17.96
CA ARG A 143 -0.90 -0.73 18.49
C ARG A 143 0.26 -1.64 18.91
N GLU A 144 -0.02 -2.83 19.44
CA GLU A 144 1.01 -3.81 19.80
C GLU A 144 1.63 -4.41 18.54
N LEU A 145 0.79 -4.80 17.58
CA LEU A 145 1.24 -5.26 16.26
C LEU A 145 2.06 -4.21 15.52
N ALA A 146 1.62 -2.95 15.51
CA ALA A 146 2.32 -1.85 14.84
C ALA A 146 3.71 -1.59 15.45
N ARG A 147 3.85 -1.74 16.77
CA ARG A 147 5.16 -1.67 17.45
C ARG A 147 6.08 -2.79 16.96
N GLU A 148 5.60 -4.03 16.97
CA GLU A 148 6.38 -5.18 16.54
C GLU A 148 6.81 -5.08 15.07
N VAL A 149 5.91 -4.65 14.18
CA VAL A 149 6.22 -4.45 12.77
C VAL A 149 7.22 -3.31 12.55
N LEU A 150 7.14 -2.22 13.33
CA LEU A 150 8.14 -1.15 13.28
C LEU A 150 9.53 -1.61 13.75
N ASP A 151 9.61 -2.47 14.76
CA ASP A 151 10.87 -3.03 15.24
C ASP A 151 11.53 -3.95 14.19
N ILE A 152 10.71 -4.70 13.43
CA ILE A 152 11.17 -5.50 12.28
C ILE A 152 11.68 -4.58 11.16
N ALA A 153 10.92 -3.55 10.80
CA ALA A 153 11.34 -2.59 9.76
C ALA A 153 12.65 -1.88 10.13
N GLU A 154 12.79 -1.47 11.40
CA GLU A 154 14.02 -0.88 11.92
C GLU A 154 15.21 -1.83 11.79
N THR A 155 14.99 -3.13 12.07
CA THR A 155 16.02 -4.15 11.91
C THR A 155 16.48 -4.28 10.47
N GLY A 156 15.57 -4.30 9.49
CA GLY A 156 15.97 -4.36 8.09
C GLY A 156 16.72 -3.11 7.62
N LEU A 157 16.30 -1.91 8.06
CA LEU A 157 17.04 -0.68 7.75
C LEU A 157 18.44 -0.66 8.40
N ARG A 158 18.56 -1.16 9.64
CA ARG A 158 19.85 -1.33 10.32
C ARG A 158 20.78 -2.26 9.55
N ASN A 159 20.26 -3.40 9.10
CA ASN A 159 21.04 -4.40 8.36
C ASN A 159 21.49 -3.88 6.99
N ARG A 160 20.63 -3.09 6.31
CA ARG A 160 20.97 -2.43 5.04
C ARG A 160 22.07 -1.38 5.18
N ALA A 161 22.13 -0.71 6.34
CA ALA A 161 23.18 0.24 6.74
C ALA A 161 23.54 1.27 5.64
N LYS A 162 22.54 1.93 5.05
CA LYS A 162 22.77 2.95 4.02
C LYS A 162 22.99 4.33 4.65
N PRO A 163 24.22 4.87 4.66
CA PRO A 163 24.47 6.16 5.27
C PRO A 163 23.90 7.30 4.42
N GLY A 164 23.51 8.37 5.10
CA GLY A 164 23.03 9.62 4.50
C GLY A 164 24.02 10.77 4.68
N VAL A 165 23.87 11.81 3.87
CA VAL A 165 24.56 13.10 4.01
C VAL A 165 26.09 12.94 4.15
N GLY A 166 26.69 12.16 3.25
CA GLY A 166 28.14 11.93 3.25
C GLY A 166 28.67 11.15 4.47
N GLY A 167 27.81 10.40 5.16
CA GLY A 167 28.18 9.59 6.33
C GLY A 167 27.85 10.23 7.68
N MET A 168 27.30 11.45 7.72
CA MET A 168 26.87 12.08 8.97
C MET A 168 25.62 11.41 9.56
N VAL A 169 24.78 10.84 8.72
CA VAL A 169 23.66 10.01 9.15
C VAL A 169 24.09 8.55 9.01
N VAL A 170 24.12 7.83 10.12
CA VAL A 170 24.58 6.43 10.19
C VAL A 170 23.78 5.54 9.24
N ASP A 171 22.45 5.64 9.30
CA ASP A 171 21.54 4.89 8.42
C ASP A 171 20.13 5.51 8.32
N GLU A 172 19.27 4.83 7.55
CA GLU A 172 17.91 5.23 7.17
C GLU A 172 16.88 5.16 8.33
N ARG A 173 17.22 4.59 9.50
CA ARG A 173 16.22 4.30 10.56
C ARG A 173 15.48 5.52 11.10
N HIS A 174 16.13 6.68 11.08
CA HIS A 174 15.55 7.92 11.58
C HIS A 174 14.26 8.34 10.82
N PHE A 175 14.06 7.87 9.59
CA PHE A 175 12.80 8.09 8.86
C PHE A 175 11.60 7.40 9.52
N LEU A 176 11.81 6.36 10.34
CA LEU A 176 10.73 5.67 11.05
C LEU A 176 10.24 6.43 12.30
N ASN A 177 10.94 7.48 12.74
CA ASN A 177 10.61 8.18 13.99
C ASN A 177 9.17 8.70 14.01
N ALA A 178 8.68 9.27 12.89
CA ALA A 178 7.30 9.76 12.82
C ALA A 178 6.24 8.67 13.05
N LEU A 179 6.54 7.42 12.66
CA LEU A 179 5.65 6.28 12.90
C LEU A 179 5.79 5.78 14.35
N LYS A 180 7.01 5.75 14.88
CA LYS A 180 7.28 5.41 16.28
C LYS A 180 6.57 6.37 17.24
N ASP A 181 6.64 7.67 17.00
CA ASP A 181 5.93 8.69 17.79
C ASP A 181 4.42 8.41 17.81
N SER A 182 3.84 8.05 16.65
CA SER A 182 2.41 7.71 16.54
C SER A 182 2.05 6.48 17.41
N VAL A 183 2.89 5.44 17.37
CA VAL A 183 2.69 4.21 18.17
C VAL A 183 2.96 4.44 19.66
N GLU A 184 3.93 5.28 20.01
CA GLU A 184 4.26 5.64 21.39
C GLU A 184 3.16 6.46 22.05
N VAL A 185 2.62 7.45 21.35
CA VAL A 185 1.50 8.26 21.85
C VAL A 185 0.18 7.49 21.74
N GLY A 186 0.04 6.66 20.71
CA GLY A 186 -1.20 5.95 20.38
C GLY A 186 -2.18 6.80 19.60
N LYS A 187 -1.68 7.74 18.79
CA LYS A 187 -2.47 8.63 17.95
C LYS A 187 -1.95 8.60 16.52
N VAL A 188 -2.86 8.55 15.57
CA VAL A 188 -2.58 8.74 14.14
C VAL A 188 -2.91 10.18 13.72
N PRO A 189 -2.50 10.65 12.52
CA PRO A 189 -2.84 12.00 12.06
C PRO A 189 -4.32 12.33 12.07
N ALA A 190 -5.19 11.34 11.82
CA ALA A 190 -6.63 11.55 11.89
C ALA A 190 -7.09 11.92 13.32
N ASP A 191 -6.51 11.33 14.35
CA ASP A 191 -6.80 11.68 15.75
C ASP A 191 -6.36 13.11 16.06
N GLU A 192 -5.16 13.51 15.62
CA GLU A 192 -4.64 14.87 15.77
C GLU A 192 -5.57 15.90 15.09
N LEU A 193 -6.02 15.60 13.86
CA LEU A 193 -6.94 16.45 13.11
C LEU A 193 -8.30 16.58 13.78
N LEU A 194 -8.84 15.48 14.34
CA LEU A 194 -10.09 15.51 15.10
C LEU A 194 -9.95 16.33 16.39
N GLU A 195 -8.83 16.22 17.10
CA GLU A 195 -8.54 17.05 18.27
C GLU A 195 -8.43 18.53 17.93
N HIS A 196 -7.84 18.87 16.78
CA HIS A 196 -7.78 20.25 16.30
C HIS A 196 -9.16 20.77 15.94
N TYR A 197 -9.92 19.99 15.16
CA TYR A 197 -11.27 20.30 14.72
C TYR A 197 -12.23 20.54 15.89
N HIS A 198 -12.25 19.65 16.89
CA HIS A 198 -13.09 19.79 18.08
C HIS A 198 -12.50 20.73 19.15
N GLY A 199 -11.24 21.13 18.99
CA GLY A 199 -10.53 22.02 19.90
C GLY A 199 -10.43 23.44 19.36
N TYR A 200 -9.20 23.91 19.12
CA TYR A 200 -8.94 25.32 18.78
C TYR A 200 -9.43 25.75 17.39
N TRP A 201 -9.82 24.80 16.52
CA TRP A 201 -10.52 25.14 15.29
C TRP A 201 -12.00 25.45 15.52
N ASP A 202 -12.58 25.05 16.67
CA ASP A 202 -13.98 25.32 17.01
C ASP A 202 -14.96 24.89 15.90
N GLY A 203 -14.72 23.72 15.29
CA GLY A 203 -15.49 23.20 14.17
C GLY A 203 -15.20 23.85 12.81
N ASP A 204 -14.22 24.74 12.69
CA ASP A 204 -13.82 25.34 11.42
C ASP A 204 -12.80 24.49 10.67
N LEU A 205 -13.30 23.61 9.78
CA LEU A 205 -12.44 22.76 8.94
C LEU A 205 -11.56 23.58 7.97
N THR A 206 -11.90 24.83 7.65
CA THR A 206 -11.10 25.61 6.67
C THR A 206 -9.68 25.88 7.17
N ARG A 207 -9.44 25.79 8.47
CA ARG A 207 -8.10 25.93 9.07
C ARG A 207 -7.12 24.86 8.63
N ILE A 208 -7.59 23.67 8.22
CA ILE A 208 -6.72 22.58 7.76
C ILE A 208 -5.81 23.03 6.60
N TYR A 209 -6.29 23.91 5.73
CA TYR A 209 -5.51 24.40 4.59
C TYR A 209 -4.33 25.26 5.01
N LYS A 210 -4.47 26.00 6.11
CA LYS A 210 -3.39 26.85 6.64
C LYS A 210 -2.42 26.05 7.48
N ASP A 211 -2.94 25.14 8.30
CA ASP A 211 -2.15 24.46 9.33
C ASP A 211 -1.42 23.22 8.77
N TYR A 212 -1.88 22.66 7.64
CA TYR A 212 -1.30 21.46 7.00
C TYR A 212 -0.90 21.67 5.52
N SER A 213 -0.77 22.92 5.05
CA SER A 213 -0.14 23.19 3.74
C SER A 213 1.33 22.78 3.73
N TYR A 214 1.81 22.27 2.60
CA TYR A 214 3.25 22.01 2.36
C TYR A 214 4.06 23.28 2.19
#